data_AF-N9Q4Q5-F1
#
_entry.id   AF-N9Q4Q5-F1
#
_cell.length_a   1.000
_cell.length_b   1.000
_cell.length_c   1.000
_cell.angle_alpha   90.00
_cell.angle_beta   90.00
_cell.angle_gamma   90.00
#
_symmetry.space_group_name_H-M   'P 1'
#
loop_
_entity.id
_entity.type
_entity.pdbx_description
1 polymer ?
#
loop_
_entity_poly.entity_id
_entity_poly.type
_entity_poly.pdbx_seq_one_letter_code
_entity_poly.pdbx_strand_id
1 'polypeptide(L)'
;MVELGIGVFGFFSSFLIHTVQNLFIHANLGLLAVVTFILLIFPTFLMGMTLPLLTSFFNHFIENIGKSIGMLYFYNTLGAAFGSLATGFILFNYMTLSETIYLAAILNVTISVLVFSLYGRKKYEK
;
A
#
# COMPACT_ATOMS: atom_id res chain seq x y z
N MET A 1 0.45 0.62 -11.33
CA MET A 1 1.48 1.67 -11.15
C MET A 1 1.59 2.11 -9.69
N VAL A 2 0.49 2.57 -9.06
CA VAL A 2 0.51 2.95 -7.62
C VAL A 2 0.93 1.79 -6.70
N GLU A 3 0.32 0.61 -6.86
CA GLU A 3 0.67 -0.58 -6.07
C GLU A 3 2.14 -1.00 -6.20
N LEU A 4 2.72 -0.85 -7.40
CA LEU A 4 4.15 -1.10 -7.63
C LEU A 4 5.02 -0.11 -6.84
N GLY A 5 4.64 1.17 -6.81
CA GLY A 5 5.32 2.19 -6.02
C GLY A 5 5.27 1.89 -4.52
N ILE A 6 4.11 1.48 -4.00
CA ILE A 6 3.94 1.06 -2.61
C ILE A 6 4.80 -0.17 -2.30
N GLY A 7 4.79 -1.17 -3.18
CA GLY A 7 5.60 -2.39 -3.02
C GLY A 7 7.11 -2.12 -3.03
N VAL A 8 7.59 -1.33 -3.99
CA VAL A 8 9.00 -0.93 -4.06
C VAL A 8 9.41 -0.14 -2.82
N PHE A 9 8.60 0.85 -2.41
CA PHE A 9 8.87 1.59 -1.18
C PHE A 9 8.92 0.65 0.03
N GLY A 10 7.95 -0.26 0.16
CA GLY A 10 7.91 -1.26 1.23
C GLY A 10 9.17 -2.12 1.31
N PHE A 11 9.73 -2.51 0.17
CA PHE A 11 10.98 -3.26 0.13
C PHE A 11 12.18 -2.47 0.69
N PHE A 12 12.28 -1.17 0.37
CA PHE A 12 13.35 -0.32 0.90
C PHE A 12 13.06 0.27 2.28
N SER A 13 11.81 0.24 2.74
CA SER A 13 11.39 0.94 3.95
C SER A 13 12.00 0.36 5.21
N SER A 14 12.18 -0.98 5.31
CA SER A 14 12.85 -1.60 6.45
C SER A 14 14.25 -1.00 6.65
N PHE A 15 15.04 -0.90 5.57
CA PHE A 15 16.36 -0.27 5.61
C PHE A 15 16.30 1.21 6.02
N LEU A 16 15.37 1.97 5.44
CA LEU A 16 15.20 3.39 5.76
C LEU A 16 14.79 3.62 7.22
N ILE A 17 13.87 2.81 7.74
CA ILE A 17 13.37 2.89 9.11
C ILE A 17 14.50 2.58 10.09
N HIS A 18 15.26 1.50 9.88
CA HIS A 18 16.40 1.17 10.75
C HIS A 18 17.50 2.23 10.68
N THR A 19 17.74 2.82 9.51
CA THR A 19 18.72 3.90 9.35
C THR A 19 18.29 5.16 10.10
N VAL A 20 17.03 5.59 9.93
CA VAL A 20 16.48 6.74 10.66
C VAL A 20 16.48 6.47 12.16
N GLN A 21 16.07 5.27 12.58
CA GLN A 21 16.06 4.90 13.98
C GLN A 21 17.47 5.00 14.58
N ASN A 22 18.49 4.42 13.94
CA ASN A 22 19.86 4.43 14.46
C ASN A 22 20.49 5.83 14.49
N LEU A 23 20.22 6.66 13.48
CA LEU A 23 20.78 8.01 13.39
C LEU A 23 20.10 9.01 14.35
N PHE A 24 18.81 8.83 14.62
CA PHE A 24 18.00 9.78 15.38
C PHE A 24 17.53 9.23 16.74
N ILE A 25 18.06 8.11 17.23
CA ILE A 25 17.65 7.49 18.50
C ILE A 25 17.82 8.42 19.72
N HIS A 26 18.78 9.36 19.64
CA HIS A 26 19.05 10.37 20.68
C HIS A 26 18.49 11.76 20.32
N ALA A 27 17.75 11.89 19.22
CA ALA A 27 17.18 13.16 18.80
C ALA A 27 15.97 13.55 19.67
N ASN A 28 15.63 14.84 19.67
CA ASN A 28 14.39 15.29 20.28
C ASN A 28 13.16 14.81 19.48
N LEU A 29 12.03 14.67 20.16
CA LEU A 29 10.79 14.15 19.57
C LEU A 29 10.34 14.94 18.33
N GLY A 30 10.53 16.27 18.35
CA GLY A 30 10.15 17.13 17.24
C GLY A 30 10.92 16.82 15.94
N LEU A 31 12.23 16.62 16.02
CA LEU A 31 13.03 16.27 14.84
C LEU A 31 12.69 14.87 14.32
N LEU A 32 12.54 13.90 15.23
CA LEU A 32 12.15 12.54 14.85
C LEU A 32 10.79 12.52 14.13
N ALA A 33 9.82 13.29 14.63
CA ALA A 33 8.50 13.40 14.03
C ALA A 33 8.56 13.98 12.60
N VAL A 34 9.34 15.04 12.39
CA VAL A 34 9.50 15.66 11.06
C VAL A 34 10.17 14.70 10.08
N VAL A 35 11.25 14.03 10.48
CA VAL A 35 11.96 13.06 9.61
C VAL A 35 11.04 11.89 9.24
N THR A 36 10.32 11.34 10.22
CA THR A 36 9.37 10.24 9.98
C THR A 36 8.22 10.68 9.09
N PHE A 37 7.70 11.89 9.28
CA PHE A 37 6.66 12.46 8.42
C PHE A 37 7.13 12.56 6.97
N ILE A 38 8.33 13.12 6.73
CA ILE A 38 8.91 13.23 5.38
C ILE A 38 9.12 11.84 4.76
N LEU A 39 9.55 10.85 5.54
CA LEU A 39 9.74 9.48 5.07
C LEU A 39 8.41 8.84 4.65
N LEU A 40 7.34 9.06 5.42
CA LEU A 40 6.03 8.43 5.19
C LEU A 40 5.13 9.18 4.21
N ILE A 41 5.41 10.45 3.89
CA ILE A 41 4.53 11.24 3.02
C ILE A 41 4.37 10.60 1.63
N PHE A 42 5.44 10.05 1.07
CA PHE A 42 5.43 9.43 -0.24
C PHE A 42 4.53 8.17 -0.31
N PRO A 43 4.74 7.12 0.50
CA PRO A 43 3.89 5.93 0.45
C PRO A 43 2.45 6.21 0.88
N THR A 44 2.22 7.11 1.86
CA THR A 44 0.86 7.43 2.32
C THR A 44 0.08 8.22 1.29
N PHE A 45 0.74 9.10 0.53
CA PHE A 45 0.13 9.78 -0.60
C PHE A 45 -0.29 8.79 -1.69
N LEU A 46 0.60 7.85 -2.05
CA LEU A 46 0.27 6.79 -3.01
C LEU A 46 -0.93 5.95 -2.54
N MET A 47 -0.96 5.52 -1.28
CA MET A 47 -2.08 4.79 -0.70
C MET A 47 -3.39 5.58 -0.77
N GLY A 48 -3.36 6.88 -0.49
CA GLY A 48 -4.53 7.76 -0.57
C GLY A 48 -5.07 7.96 -1.99
N MET A 49 -4.20 7.85 -3.01
CA MET A 49 -4.58 8.00 -4.42
C MET A 49 -5.28 6.77 -5.01
N THR A 50 -5.13 5.57 -4.42
CA THR A 50 -5.64 4.33 -4.99
C THR A 50 -7.14 4.39 -5.26
N LEU A 51 -7.94 4.85 -4.28
CA LEU A 51 -9.39 4.92 -4.43
C LEU A 51 -9.83 5.98 -5.48
N PRO A 52 -9.39 7.26 -5.44
CA PRO A 52 -9.71 8.24 -6.48
C PRO A 52 -9.32 7.84 -7.90
N LEU A 53 -8.16 7.19 -8.08
CA LEU A 53 -7.73 6.71 -9.40
C LEU A 53 -8.65 5.61 -9.92
N LEU A 54 -9.01 4.67 -9.04
CA LEU A 54 -9.87 3.56 -9.40
C LEU A 54 -11.28 4.05 -9.74
N THR A 55 -11.83 4.97 -8.94
CA THR A 55 -13.15 5.55 -9.20
C THR A 55 -13.17 6.38 -10.48
N SER A 56 -12.12 7.15 -10.77
CA SER A 56 -11.97 7.87 -12.05
C SER A 56 -11.96 6.92 -13.26
N PHE A 57 -11.28 5.77 -13.15
CA PHE A 57 -11.28 4.75 -14.21
C PHE A 57 -12.65 4.11 -14.43
N PHE A 58 -13.36 3.75 -13.35
CA PHE A 58 -14.69 3.13 -13.43
C PHE A 58 -15.81 4.10 -13.83
N ASN A 59 -15.60 5.41 -13.65
CA ASN A 59 -16.56 6.43 -14.05
C ASN A 59 -16.89 6.40 -15.56
N HIS A 60 -15.99 5.86 -16.39
CA HIS A 60 -16.21 5.74 -17.83
C HIS A 60 -17.15 4.58 -18.23
N PHE A 61 -17.47 3.67 -17.31
CA PHE A 61 -18.11 2.39 -17.63
C PHE A 61 -19.41 2.09 -16.87
N ILE A 62 -19.84 2.92 -15.90
CA ILE A 62 -20.91 2.57 -14.96
C ILE A 62 -21.94 3.71 -14.80
N GLU A 63 -23.23 3.40 -15.00
CA GLU A 63 -24.37 4.35 -14.85
C GLU A 63 -24.60 4.83 -13.40
N ASN A 64 -24.19 4.06 -12.38
CA ASN A 64 -24.38 4.40 -10.97
C ASN A 64 -23.04 4.48 -10.21
N ILE A 65 -22.46 5.68 -10.22
CA ILE A 65 -21.17 6.01 -9.60
C ILE A 65 -21.16 5.71 -8.11
N GLY A 66 -22.24 6.05 -7.38
CA GLY A 66 -22.34 5.87 -5.93
C GLY A 66 -22.23 4.40 -5.50
N LYS A 67 -22.91 3.49 -6.22
CA LYS A 67 -22.82 2.05 -5.95
C LYS A 67 -21.40 1.50 -6.20
N SER A 68 -20.73 1.95 -7.26
CA SER A 68 -19.36 1.52 -7.56
C SER A 68 -18.36 2.01 -6.51
N ILE A 69 -18.43 3.28 -6.11
CA ILE A 69 -17.58 3.84 -5.05
C ILE A 69 -17.84 3.10 -3.74
N GLY A 70 -19.10 2.88 -3.38
CA GLY A 70 -19.48 2.15 -2.17
C GLY A 70 -18.92 0.72 -2.14
N MET A 71 -19.00 -0.02 -3.25
CA MET A 71 -18.42 -1.36 -3.34
C MET A 71 -16.90 -1.36 -3.22
N LEU A 72 -16.21 -0.43 -3.89
CA LEU A 72 -14.75 -0.28 -3.77
C LEU A 72 -14.33 0.05 -2.33
N TYR A 73 -15.04 0.97 -1.69
CA TYR A 73 -14.79 1.35 -0.30
C TYR A 73 -15.06 0.20 0.67
N PHE A 74 -16.11 -0.58 0.42
CA PHE A 74 -16.45 -1.78 1.19
C PHE A 74 -15.32 -2.81 1.12
N TYR A 75 -14.86 -3.19 -0.08
CA TYR A 75 -13.76 -4.14 -0.21
C TYR A 75 -12.44 -3.63 0.37
N ASN A 76 -12.12 -2.34 0.19
CA ASN A 76 -10.93 -1.73 0.78
C ASN A 76 -10.96 -1.79 2.31
N THR A 77 -12.10 -1.44 2.92
CA THR A 77 -12.28 -1.45 4.38
C THR A 77 -12.28 -2.87 4.93
N LEU A 78 -12.96 -3.80 4.25
CA LEU A 78 -13.00 -5.20 4.64
C LEU A 78 -11.59 -5.81 4.61
N GLY A 79 -10.86 -5.57 3.52
CA GLY A 79 -9.47 -6.01 3.39
C GLY A 79 -8.55 -5.40 4.45
N ALA A 80 -8.69 -4.11 4.75
CA ALA A 80 -7.94 -3.44 5.81
C ALA A 80 -8.26 -4.01 7.20
N ALA A 81 -9.52 -4.34 7.48
CA ALA A 81 -9.93 -4.98 8.72
C ALA A 81 -9.32 -6.38 8.86
N PHE A 82 -9.44 -7.22 7.83
CA PHE A 82 -8.82 -8.55 7.85
C PHE A 82 -7.29 -8.49 7.92
N GLY A 83 -6.67 -7.60 7.16
CA GLY A 83 -5.22 -7.40 7.15
C GLY A 83 -4.69 -6.94 8.51
N SER A 84 -5.36 -6.00 9.17
CA SER A 84 -4.96 -5.52 10.50
C SER A 84 -5.13 -6.59 11.58
N LEU A 85 -6.23 -7.35 11.55
CA LEU A 85 -6.44 -8.50 12.44
C LEU A 85 -5.39 -9.59 12.22
N ALA A 86 -5.19 -10.02 10.97
CA ALA A 86 -4.19 -11.03 10.64
C ALA A 86 -2.78 -10.56 11.06
N THR A 87 -2.45 -9.29 10.83
CA THR A 87 -1.14 -8.75 11.19
C THR A 87 -0.91 -8.76 12.71
N GLY A 88 -1.85 -8.19 13.47
CA GLY A 88 -1.71 -8.05 14.92
C GLY A 88 -1.81 -9.37 15.69
N PHE A 89 -2.64 -10.31 15.23
CA PHE A 89 -2.91 -11.56 15.95
C PHE A 89 -2.21 -12.80 15.38
N ILE A 90 -1.75 -12.77 14.14
CA ILE A 90 -1.10 -13.93 13.51
C ILE A 90 0.32 -13.57 13.11
N LEU A 91 0.52 -12.61 12.20
CA LEU A 91 1.84 -12.36 11.63
C LEU A 91 2.84 -11.96 12.70
N PHE A 92 2.52 -11.03 13.61
CA PHE A 92 3.46 -10.62 14.66
C PHE A 92 3.77 -11.70 15.71
N ASN A 93 3.01 -12.81 15.75
CA ASN A 93 3.37 -13.96 16.57
C ASN A 93 4.42 -14.87 15.91
N TYR A 94 4.56 -14.83 14.57
CA TYR A 94 5.44 -15.71 13.82
C TYR A 94 6.52 -14.98 12.99
N MET A 95 6.35 -13.68 12.76
CA MET A 95 7.17 -12.84 11.89
C MET A 95 7.55 -11.56 12.61
N THR A 96 8.75 -11.07 12.31
CA THR A 96 9.20 -9.74 12.70
C THR A 96 8.49 -8.65 11.90
N LEU A 97 8.63 -7.40 12.35
CA LEU A 97 8.13 -6.22 11.64
C LEU A 97 8.68 -6.16 10.20
N SER A 98 9.96 -6.46 10.01
CA SER A 98 10.60 -6.38 8.69
C SER A 98 10.08 -7.47 7.74
N GLU A 99 9.93 -8.71 8.23
CA GLU A 99 9.35 -9.81 7.44
C GLU A 99 7.90 -9.53 7.06
N THR A 100 7.12 -8.97 7.98
CA THR A 100 5.73 -8.54 7.73
C THR A 100 5.68 -7.45 6.63
N ILE A 101 6.59 -6.47 6.67
CA ILE A 101 6.70 -5.43 5.63
C ILE A 101 7.07 -6.05 4.28
N TYR A 102 8.02 -6.98 4.25
CA TYR A 102 8.42 -7.66 3.01
C TYR A 102 7.27 -8.49 2.42
N LEU A 103 6.52 -9.20 3.25
CA LEU A 103 5.34 -9.93 2.81
C LEU A 103 4.31 -8.99 2.16
N ALA A 104 4.00 -7.86 2.81
CA ALA A 104 3.08 -6.86 2.27
C ALA A 104 3.60 -6.26 0.94
N ALA A 105 4.91 -5.98 0.85
CA ALA A 105 5.54 -5.48 -0.38
C ALA A 105 5.42 -6.49 -1.53
N ILE A 106 5.69 -7.77 -1.28
CA ILE A 106 5.57 -8.86 -2.25
C ILE A 106 4.13 -8.97 -2.76
N LEU A 107 3.14 -8.89 -1.87
CA LEU A 107 1.73 -8.92 -2.26
C LEU A 107 1.37 -7.76 -3.19
N ASN A 108 1.77 -6.54 -2.86
CA ASN A 108 1.51 -5.36 -3.70
C ASN A 108 2.18 -5.47 -5.08
N VAL A 109 3.43 -5.93 -5.15
CA VAL A 109 4.13 -6.18 -6.42
C VAL A 109 3.41 -7.26 -7.22
N THR A 110 3.01 -8.36 -6.58
CA THR A 110 2.29 -9.46 -7.23
C THR A 110 0.98 -8.98 -7.83
N ILE A 111 0.18 -8.21 -7.10
CA ILE A 111 -1.06 -7.60 -7.59
C ILE A 111 -0.76 -6.71 -8.81
N SER A 112 0.25 -5.86 -8.74
CA SER A 112 0.61 -4.99 -9.86
C SER A 112 1.02 -5.79 -11.11
N VAL A 113 1.78 -6.87 -10.96
CA VAL A 113 2.19 -7.75 -12.07
C VAL A 113 0.98 -8.47 -12.66
N LEU A 114 0.08 -9.01 -11.84
CA LEU A 114 -1.14 -9.69 -12.27
C LEU A 114 -2.04 -8.74 -13.07
N VAL A 115 -2.31 -7.54 -12.54
CA VAL A 115 -3.13 -6.53 -13.23
C VAL A 115 -2.49 -6.15 -14.57
N PHE A 116 -1.18 -5.93 -14.61
CA PHE A 116 -0.47 -5.60 -15.84
C PHE A 116 -0.54 -6.72 -16.89
N SER A 117 -0.34 -7.97 -16.47
CA SER A 117 -0.41 -9.14 -17.35
C SER A 117 -1.81 -9.35 -17.93
N LEU A 118 -2.86 -9.25 -17.11
CA LEU A 118 -4.25 -9.40 -17.54
C LEU A 118 -4.67 -8.26 -18.50
N TYR A 119 -4.27 -7.02 -18.21
CA TYR A 119 -4.56 -5.89 -19.08
C TYR A 119 -3.78 -5.95 -20.40
N GLY A 120 -2.53 -6.43 -20.37
CA GLY A 120 -1.72 -6.68 -21.55
C GLY A 120 -2.34 -7.70 -22.51
N ARG A 121 -2.92 -8.79 -21.99
CA ARG A 121 -3.60 -9.82 -22.81
C ARG A 121 -4.84 -9.29 -23.50
N LYS A 122 -5.65 -8.47 -22.81
CA LYS A 122 -6.90 -7.90 -23.36
C LYS A 122 -6.68 -6.91 -24.52
N LYS A 123 -5.45 -6.37 -24.67
CA LYS A 123 -5.05 -5.50 -25.79
C LYS A 123 -4.61 -6.28 -27.04
N TYR A 124 -4.35 -7.58 -26.93
CA TYR A 124 -3.98 -8.44 -28.07
C TYR A 124 -5.18 -9.21 -28.68
N GLU A 125 -6.35 -9.20 -28.03
CA GLU A 125 -7.59 -9.80 -28.55
C GLU A 125 -8.56 -8.77 -29.19
N LYS A 126 -8.16 -7.49 -29.30
CA LYS A 126 -8.87 -6.45 -30.06
C LYS A 126 -8.01 -5.99 -31.21
#